data_AF-A0A957SB06-F1
#
_entry.id   AF-A0A957SB06-F1
#
_cell.length_a   1.000
_cell.length_b   1.000
_cell.length_c   1.000
_cell.angle_alpha   90.00
_cell.angle_beta   90.00
_cell.angle_gamma   90.00
#
_symmetry.space_group_name_H-M   'P 1'
#
loop_
_entity.id
_entity.type
_entity.pdbx_description
1 polymer ?
#
loop_
_entity_poly.entity_id
_entity_poly.type
_entity_poly.pdbx_seq_one_letter_code
_entity_poly.pdbx_strand_id
1 'polypeptide(L)'
;MQTLSQEQIIFFKENGYVIVRGLLDPVLMDRARDELWAGAPAELKRNDPDSWVGPFKEESDDPNSLRRGFSWKFRSPGSNAWMLQLLAQNPSVWAIAEQMLGAGTLQEPERARGIYCMMPEGAAPEHPYHCHVDQHPFHLGVVGYIDFVPPNGGGFSVWPGSHKTFYYDFETCYTSDSKEIHRTHRQEVSQQPHVDCHGNAGDVVFWHHRLGHSAGHNRSRQIRQAVLFDFKKQDLAEMQEKTPPKDMWEDWAI
;
A
#
# COMPACT_ATOMS: atom_id res chain seq x y z
N MET A 1 17.08 -7.42 -13.17
CA MET A 1 16.17 -6.26 -13.13
C MET A 1 14.92 -6.67 -13.90
N GLN A 2 13.77 -6.72 -13.23
CA GLN A 2 12.51 -7.17 -13.80
C GLN A 2 11.64 -5.96 -14.17
N THR A 3 10.88 -6.08 -15.26
CA THR A 3 9.85 -5.11 -15.70
C THR A 3 8.51 -5.83 -15.86
N LEU A 4 7.43 -5.07 -15.99
CA LEU A 4 6.10 -5.60 -16.31
C LEU A 4 6.01 -6.02 -17.77
N SER A 5 5.29 -7.11 -18.04
CA SER A 5 4.87 -7.49 -19.39
C SER A 5 3.78 -6.56 -19.92
N GLN A 6 3.52 -6.63 -21.22
CA GLN A 6 2.42 -5.88 -21.83
C GLN A 6 1.06 -6.28 -21.23
N GLU A 7 0.82 -7.57 -20.94
CA GLU A 7 -0.43 -7.99 -20.29
C GLU A 7 -0.56 -7.42 -18.88
N GLN A 8 0.54 -7.36 -18.13
CA GLN A 8 0.55 -6.77 -16.79
C GLN A 8 0.27 -5.26 -16.82
N ILE A 9 0.79 -4.54 -17.81
CA ILE A 9 0.48 -3.11 -18.02
C ILE A 9 -0.99 -2.92 -18.38
N ILE A 10 -1.53 -3.71 -19.32
CA ILE A 10 -2.95 -3.67 -19.69
C ILE A 10 -3.82 -3.97 -18.47
N PHE A 11 -3.45 -4.98 -17.68
CA PHE A 11 -4.15 -5.32 -16.44
C PHE A 11 -4.13 -4.15 -15.46
N PHE A 12 -2.97 -3.50 -15.27
CA PHE A 12 -2.85 -2.33 -14.40
C PHE A 12 -3.72 -1.17 -14.86
N LYS A 13 -3.72 -0.84 -16.17
CA LYS A 13 -4.56 0.25 -16.69
C LYS A 13 -6.05 -0.02 -16.48
N GLU A 14 -6.47 -1.27 -16.64
CA GLU A 14 -7.87 -1.67 -16.50
C GLU A 14 -8.32 -1.76 -15.03
N ASN A 15 -7.46 -2.28 -14.14
CA ASN A 15 -7.81 -2.62 -12.77
C ASN A 15 -7.23 -1.68 -11.70
N GLY A 16 -6.23 -0.87 -12.06
CA GLY A 16 -5.56 0.10 -11.21
C GLY A 16 -4.53 -0.50 -10.25
N TYR A 17 -4.28 -1.80 -10.32
CA TYR A 17 -3.25 -2.49 -9.55
C TYR A 17 -2.62 -3.63 -10.35
N VAL A 18 -1.45 -4.10 -9.90
CA VAL A 18 -0.82 -5.34 -10.36
C VAL A 18 0.00 -5.96 -9.22
N ILE A 19 -0.01 -7.29 -9.12
CA ILE A 19 0.81 -8.03 -8.15
C ILE A 19 2.01 -8.64 -8.88
N VAL A 20 3.22 -8.38 -8.39
CA VAL A 20 4.46 -8.97 -8.87
C VAL A 20 5.06 -9.82 -7.76
N ARG A 21 5.36 -11.07 -8.08
CA ARG A 21 5.71 -12.08 -7.07
C ARG A 21 7.22 -12.12 -6.81
N GLY A 22 7.60 -12.29 -5.55
CA GLY A 22 8.99 -12.56 -5.14
C GLY A 22 10.03 -11.49 -5.52
N LEU A 23 9.69 -10.20 -5.46
CA LEU A 23 10.61 -9.10 -5.80
C LEU A 23 11.58 -8.72 -4.67
N LEU A 24 11.20 -8.91 -3.41
CA LEU A 24 11.97 -8.38 -2.28
C LEU A 24 13.11 -9.33 -1.87
N ASP A 25 14.21 -8.73 -1.41
CA ASP A 25 15.38 -9.46 -0.95
C ASP A 25 15.09 -10.19 0.39
N PRO A 26 15.30 -11.52 0.47
CA PRO A 26 15.00 -12.29 1.67
C PRO A 26 15.81 -11.88 2.90
N VAL A 27 17.07 -11.46 2.73
CA VAL A 27 17.94 -11.03 3.84
C VAL A 27 17.45 -9.70 4.41
N LEU A 28 17.03 -8.78 3.54
CA LEU A 28 16.46 -7.51 4.00
C LEU A 28 15.07 -7.68 4.62
N MET A 29 14.28 -8.65 4.15
CA MET A 29 13.01 -9.02 4.80
C MET A 29 13.21 -9.62 6.18
N ASP A 30 14.20 -10.52 6.36
CA ASP A 30 14.56 -11.06 7.67
C ASP A 30 14.93 -9.94 8.64
N ARG A 31 15.79 -9.01 8.20
CA ARG A 31 16.14 -7.83 8.98
C ARG A 31 14.91 -6.98 9.33
N ALA A 32 14.00 -6.76 8.39
CA ALA A 32 12.78 -6.00 8.63
C ALA A 32 11.91 -6.64 9.73
N ARG A 33 11.77 -7.97 9.70
CA ARG A 33 11.05 -8.73 10.72
C ARG A 33 11.75 -8.66 12.08
N ASP A 34 13.08 -8.76 12.12
CA ASP A 34 13.83 -8.63 13.37
C ASP A 34 13.68 -7.24 14.00
N GLU A 35 13.76 -6.18 13.21
CA GLU A 35 13.57 -4.79 13.67
C GLU A 35 12.12 -4.53 14.11
N LEU A 36 11.14 -5.11 13.41
CA LEU A 36 9.74 -5.07 13.85
C LEU A 36 9.59 -5.68 15.24
N TRP A 37 10.13 -6.88 15.47
CA TRP A 37 10.02 -7.56 16.76
C TRP A 37 10.82 -6.88 17.87
N ALA A 38 11.95 -6.23 17.55
CA ALA A 38 12.68 -5.40 18.51
C ALA A 38 11.89 -4.14 18.93
N GLY A 39 11.08 -3.59 18.03
CA GLY A 39 10.19 -2.44 18.28
C GLY A 39 8.78 -2.80 18.73
N ALA A 40 8.47 -4.08 18.92
CA ALA A 40 7.13 -4.53 19.28
C ALA A 40 6.72 -4.08 20.69
N PRO A 41 5.46 -3.69 20.91
CA PRO A 41 4.95 -3.44 22.25
C PRO A 41 5.01 -4.72 23.10
N ALA A 42 5.18 -4.56 24.41
CA ALA A 42 5.43 -5.67 25.34
C ALA A 42 4.33 -6.76 25.35
N GLU A 43 3.10 -6.42 24.93
CA GLU A 43 2.02 -7.39 24.81
C GLU A 43 2.17 -8.35 23.64
N LEU A 44 2.93 -7.99 22.59
CA LEU A 44 3.19 -8.84 21.44
C LEU A 44 4.47 -9.64 21.62
N LYS A 45 4.37 -10.95 21.45
CA LYS A 45 5.48 -11.87 21.59
C LYS A 45 5.72 -12.60 20.27
N ARG A 46 6.96 -12.54 19.78
CA ARG A 46 7.37 -13.09 18.46
C ARG A 46 6.98 -14.54 18.23
N ASN A 47 6.99 -15.37 19.28
CA ASN A 47 6.78 -16.81 19.17
C ASN A 47 5.48 -17.28 19.84
N ASP A 48 4.53 -16.37 20.07
CA ASP A 48 3.26 -16.67 20.75
C ASP A 48 2.10 -16.00 19.97
N PRO A 49 1.52 -16.70 18.97
CA PRO A 49 0.45 -16.17 18.14
C PRO A 49 -0.83 -15.77 18.90
N ASP A 50 -1.06 -16.31 20.10
CA ASP A 50 -2.20 -15.91 20.93
C ASP A 50 -2.01 -14.49 21.49
N SER A 51 -0.77 -14.01 21.55
CA SER A 51 -0.46 -12.61 21.90
C SER A 51 -0.78 -11.62 20.78
N TRP A 52 -1.01 -12.07 19.54
CA TRP A 52 -1.18 -11.20 18.37
C TRP A 52 -2.61 -10.73 18.14
N VAL A 53 -3.58 -11.32 18.83
CA VAL A 53 -4.99 -11.01 18.61
C VAL A 53 -5.28 -9.60 19.12
N GLY A 54 -5.73 -8.74 18.21
CA GLY A 54 -6.14 -7.37 18.54
C GLY A 54 -7.56 -7.31 19.14
N PRO A 55 -8.08 -6.10 19.36
CA PRO A 55 -7.40 -4.81 19.16
C PRO A 55 -6.31 -4.57 20.21
N PHE A 56 -5.41 -3.62 19.95
CA PHE A 56 -4.46 -3.13 20.94
C PHE A 56 -5.20 -2.62 22.19
N LYS A 57 -4.76 -3.04 23.38
CA LYS A 57 -5.34 -2.57 24.65
C LYS A 57 -4.89 -1.16 24.97
N GLU A 58 -3.63 -0.88 24.69
CA GLU A 58 -3.01 0.44 24.83
C GLU A 58 -2.69 1.00 23.45
N GLU A 59 -3.48 1.99 23.05
CA GLU A 59 -3.21 2.76 21.85
C GLU A 59 -1.97 3.65 22.04
N SER A 60 -1.34 4.03 20.93
CA SER A 60 -0.18 4.91 20.94
C SER A 60 -0.26 5.86 19.78
N ASP A 61 -0.21 7.16 20.06
CA ASP A 61 -0.16 8.20 19.05
C ASP A 61 1.28 8.60 18.67
N ASP A 62 2.29 7.80 19.04
CA ASP A 62 3.68 8.02 18.63
C ASP A 62 3.78 7.98 17.09
N PRO A 63 4.22 9.05 16.41
CA PRO A 63 4.32 9.07 14.96
C PRO A 63 5.26 7.99 14.40
N ASN A 64 6.22 7.51 15.20
CA ASN A 64 7.17 6.45 14.83
C ASN A 64 6.64 5.03 15.10
N SER A 65 5.59 4.88 15.91
CA SER A 65 4.98 3.59 16.23
C SER A 65 3.50 3.74 16.61
N LEU A 66 2.68 4.23 15.68
CA LEU A 66 1.26 4.47 15.89
C LEU A 66 0.50 3.14 16.03
N ARG A 67 -0.30 2.99 17.08
CA ARG A 67 -1.14 1.81 17.34
C ARG A 67 -2.58 2.26 17.61
N ARG A 68 -3.53 1.69 16.86
CA ARG A 68 -4.97 1.99 17.01
C ARG A 68 -5.81 0.83 16.52
N GLY A 69 -6.77 0.38 17.32
CA GLY A 69 -7.60 -0.79 16.99
C GLY A 69 -6.77 -2.01 16.60
N PHE A 70 -6.92 -2.50 15.37
CA PHE A 70 -6.18 -3.66 14.82
C PHE A 70 -4.95 -3.28 13.98
N SER A 71 -4.54 -2.00 13.99
CA SER A 71 -3.44 -1.51 13.16
C SER A 71 -2.25 -1.07 13.99
N TRP A 72 -1.06 -1.46 13.55
CA TRP A 72 0.22 -0.95 14.05
C TRP A 72 1.08 -0.46 12.90
N LYS A 73 1.40 0.84 12.91
CA LYS A 73 2.23 1.50 11.89
C LYS A 73 3.60 1.81 12.50
N PHE A 74 4.54 0.88 12.35
CA PHE A 74 5.91 1.02 12.80
C PHE A 74 6.75 1.78 11.77
N ARG A 75 6.85 3.10 11.95
CA ARG A 75 7.49 4.03 10.99
C ARG A 75 8.95 4.32 11.28
N SER A 76 9.42 4.01 12.49
CA SER A 76 10.81 4.24 12.92
C SER A 76 11.87 3.77 11.91
N PRO A 77 11.82 2.55 11.34
CA PRO A 77 12.84 2.08 10.40
C PRO A 77 12.71 2.69 8.99
N GLY A 78 11.70 3.54 8.73
CA GLY A 78 11.36 4.03 7.40
C GLY A 78 12.48 4.80 6.69
N SER A 79 13.32 5.52 7.43
CA SER A 79 14.44 6.29 6.87
C SER A 79 15.76 5.52 6.84
N ASN A 80 15.78 4.25 7.28
CA ASN A 80 16.99 3.46 7.26
C ASN A 80 17.34 3.07 5.81
N ALA A 81 18.63 3.16 5.45
CA ALA A 81 19.10 2.83 4.10
C ALA A 81 18.70 1.41 3.66
N TRP A 82 18.76 0.43 4.56
CA TRP A 82 18.35 -0.96 4.27
C TRP A 82 16.84 -1.10 4.00
N MET A 83 16.00 -0.24 4.57
CA MET A 83 14.56 -0.23 4.34
C MET A 83 14.24 0.36 2.96
N LEU A 84 14.97 1.40 2.56
CA LEU A 84 14.90 1.94 1.20
C LEU A 84 15.36 0.90 0.19
N GLN A 85 16.49 0.23 0.43
CA GLN A 85 17.01 -0.86 -0.41
C GLN A 85 16.04 -2.04 -0.51
N LEU A 86 15.33 -2.36 0.58
CA LEU A 86 14.33 -3.43 0.58
C LEU A 86 13.21 -3.15 -0.41
N LEU A 87 12.70 -1.91 -0.47
CA LEU A 87 11.49 -1.57 -1.21
C LEU A 87 11.73 -0.53 -2.32
N ALA A 88 11.88 0.74 -1.96
CA ALA A 88 11.87 1.84 -2.93
C ALA A 88 13.05 1.79 -3.90
N GLN A 89 14.25 1.48 -3.40
CA GLN A 89 15.50 1.36 -4.15
C GLN A 89 15.79 -0.09 -4.59
N ASN A 90 14.85 -1.02 -4.40
CA ASN A 90 14.99 -2.36 -4.95
C ASN A 90 15.08 -2.24 -6.49
N PRO A 91 16.11 -2.83 -7.16
CA PRO A 91 16.32 -2.61 -8.59
C PRO A 91 15.14 -2.97 -9.49
N SER A 92 14.37 -4.01 -9.13
CA SER A 92 13.19 -4.40 -9.92
C SER A 92 11.98 -3.52 -9.61
N VAL A 93 11.78 -3.13 -8.34
CA VAL A 93 10.69 -2.21 -7.97
C VAL A 93 10.90 -0.83 -8.61
N TRP A 94 12.14 -0.31 -8.58
CA TRP A 94 12.51 0.94 -9.23
C TRP A 94 12.32 0.88 -10.75
N ALA A 95 12.80 -0.18 -11.40
CA ALA A 95 12.65 -0.34 -12.85
C ALA A 95 11.18 -0.42 -13.29
N ILE A 96 10.32 -1.05 -12.50
CA ILE A 96 8.86 -1.06 -12.75
C ILE A 96 8.28 0.35 -12.58
N ALA A 97 8.68 1.08 -11.53
CA ALA A 97 8.22 2.45 -11.33
C ALA A 97 8.64 3.38 -12.48
N GLU A 98 9.88 3.28 -12.97
CA GLU A 98 10.36 4.02 -14.14
C GLU A 98 9.66 3.60 -15.43
N GLN A 99 9.37 2.31 -15.61
CA GLN A 99 8.59 1.83 -16.74
C GLN A 99 7.20 2.46 -16.77
N MET A 100 6.57 2.67 -15.61
CA MET A 100 5.21 3.20 -15.49
C MET A 100 5.15 4.72 -15.53
N LEU A 101 6.15 5.40 -14.96
CA LEU A 101 6.14 6.86 -14.74
C LEU A 101 7.15 7.64 -15.59
N GLY A 102 7.98 6.93 -16.37
CA GLY A 102 9.04 7.49 -17.20
C GLY A 102 10.41 7.39 -16.55
N ALA A 103 11.42 7.02 -17.33
CA ALA A 103 12.79 6.93 -16.87
C ALA A 103 13.33 8.30 -16.44
N GLY A 104 14.01 8.37 -15.29
CA GLY A 104 14.61 9.60 -14.77
C GLY A 104 13.61 10.67 -14.29
N THR A 105 12.31 10.37 -14.23
CA THR A 105 11.29 11.33 -13.75
C THR A 105 11.05 11.23 -12.26
N LEU A 106 11.47 10.15 -11.61
CA LEU A 106 11.19 9.87 -10.20
C LEU A 106 12.00 10.78 -9.27
N GLN A 107 11.42 11.07 -8.11
CA GLN A 107 12.12 11.67 -6.98
C GLN A 107 12.92 10.61 -6.23
N GLU A 108 14.08 10.98 -5.71
CA GLU A 108 14.90 10.10 -4.86
C GLU A 108 14.16 9.74 -3.55
N PRO A 109 14.09 8.46 -3.17
CA PRO A 109 13.46 8.04 -1.92
C PRO A 109 14.22 8.54 -0.69
N GLU A 110 13.62 9.43 0.09
CA GLU A 110 14.17 9.84 1.40
C GLU A 110 13.75 8.91 2.53
N ARG A 111 12.54 8.33 2.44
CA ARG A 111 11.98 7.42 3.44
C ARG A 111 10.89 6.52 2.87
N ALA A 112 10.81 5.30 3.39
CA ALA A 112 9.60 4.47 3.33
C ALA A 112 8.56 4.93 4.37
N ARG A 113 7.29 4.54 4.18
CA ARG A 113 6.25 4.75 5.19
C ARG A 113 6.55 3.97 6.48
N GLY A 114 7.26 2.84 6.36
CA GLY A 114 7.60 1.91 7.45
C GLY A 114 6.93 0.55 7.29
N ILE A 115 6.87 -0.22 8.38
CA ILE A 115 6.22 -1.53 8.44
C ILE A 115 4.81 -1.35 9.02
N TYR A 116 3.80 -1.62 8.20
CA TYR A 116 2.40 -1.53 8.59
C TYR A 116 1.87 -2.93 8.83
N CYS A 117 1.31 -3.11 10.02
CA CYS A 117 0.78 -4.36 10.51
C CYS A 117 -0.74 -4.33 10.64
N MET A 118 -1.38 -5.45 10.31
CA MET A 118 -2.77 -5.74 10.66
C MET A 118 -2.83 -6.95 11.57
N MET A 119 -3.36 -6.73 12.75
CA MET A 119 -3.48 -7.75 13.79
C MET A 119 -4.66 -8.69 13.50
N PRO A 120 -4.53 -10.00 13.77
CA PRO A 120 -5.67 -10.91 13.83
C PRO A 120 -6.85 -10.33 14.62
N GLU A 121 -8.04 -10.41 14.05
CA GLU A 121 -9.27 -9.91 14.68
C GLU A 121 -9.91 -10.94 15.63
N GLY A 122 -9.46 -12.19 15.59
CA GLY A 122 -9.98 -13.27 16.43
C GLY A 122 -11.50 -13.44 16.25
N ALA A 123 -12.24 -13.38 17.36
CA ALA A 123 -13.69 -13.51 17.39
C ALA A 123 -14.44 -12.17 17.23
N ALA A 124 -13.76 -11.09 16.84
CA ALA A 124 -14.44 -9.81 16.58
C ALA A 124 -15.50 -9.99 15.47
N PRO A 125 -16.64 -9.30 15.60
CA PRO A 125 -17.70 -9.38 14.60
C PRO A 125 -17.22 -8.85 13.24
N GLU A 126 -17.81 -9.39 12.17
CA GLU A 126 -17.60 -8.82 10.84
C GLU A 126 -18.10 -7.38 10.79
N HIS A 127 -17.37 -6.55 10.06
CA HIS A 127 -17.71 -5.17 9.84
C HIS A 127 -17.44 -4.82 8.37
N PRO A 128 -18.13 -3.81 7.81
CA PRO A 128 -17.92 -3.45 6.42
C PRO A 128 -16.51 -2.91 6.20
N TYR A 129 -16.02 -3.15 5.00
CA TYR A 129 -14.81 -2.49 4.53
C TYR A 129 -15.01 -0.98 4.39
N HIS A 130 -13.95 -0.24 4.70
CA HIS A 130 -13.90 1.20 4.49
C HIS A 130 -13.06 1.51 3.25
N CYS A 131 -13.72 1.52 2.08
CA CYS A 131 -13.09 1.94 0.84
C CYS A 131 -12.69 3.42 0.92
N HIS A 132 -11.44 3.71 0.59
CA HIS A 132 -10.92 5.06 0.48
C HIS A 132 -9.83 5.13 -0.60
N VAL A 133 -9.44 6.35 -0.94
CA VAL A 133 -8.17 6.63 -1.62
C VAL A 133 -7.25 7.32 -0.62
N ASP A 134 -5.94 7.25 -0.85
CA ASP A 134 -4.97 7.96 -0.02
C ASP A 134 -5.24 9.48 -0.10
N GLN A 135 -4.98 10.19 1.01
CA GLN A 135 -5.26 11.63 1.16
C GLN A 135 -4.00 12.49 1.03
N HIS A 136 -2.99 12.01 0.31
CA HIS A 136 -1.79 12.78 0.00
C HIS A 136 -1.34 12.54 -1.46
N PRO A 137 -0.61 13.50 -2.07
CA PRO A 137 -0.21 13.37 -3.47
C PRO A 137 0.95 12.38 -3.69
N PHE A 138 0.77 11.49 -4.67
CA PHE A 138 1.77 10.58 -5.26
C PHE A 138 1.21 9.98 -6.56
N HIS A 139 2.01 9.20 -7.29
CA HIS A 139 1.59 8.59 -8.56
C HIS A 139 1.32 7.09 -8.40
N LEU A 140 2.33 6.35 -7.93
CA LEU A 140 2.32 4.89 -7.86
C LEU A 140 2.69 4.44 -6.45
N GLY A 141 1.77 3.74 -5.79
CA GLY A 141 2.03 3.15 -4.48
C GLY A 141 2.56 1.73 -4.61
N VAL A 142 3.38 1.30 -3.64
CA VAL A 142 3.84 -0.09 -3.51
C VAL A 142 3.66 -0.64 -2.09
N VAL A 143 3.06 -1.83 -1.99
CA VAL A 143 2.92 -2.61 -0.75
C VAL A 143 3.73 -3.88 -0.93
N GLY A 144 4.84 -4.01 -0.22
CA GLY A 144 5.67 -5.21 -0.21
C GLY A 144 5.40 -6.06 1.03
N TYR A 145 5.07 -7.34 0.86
CA TYR A 145 4.89 -8.25 2.00
C TYR A 145 6.23 -8.76 2.49
N ILE A 146 6.52 -8.53 3.77
CA ILE A 146 7.72 -9.04 4.44
C ILE A 146 7.42 -10.31 5.23
N ASP A 147 6.23 -10.89 5.11
CA ASP A 147 5.87 -12.20 5.66
C ASP A 147 4.72 -12.79 4.84
N PHE A 148 4.40 -14.06 5.05
CA PHE A 148 3.25 -14.69 4.40
C PHE A 148 1.94 -14.03 4.85
N VAL A 149 1.12 -13.65 3.87
CA VAL A 149 -0.24 -13.14 4.06
C VAL A 149 -1.21 -14.19 3.51
N PRO A 150 -1.88 -14.97 4.38
CA PRO A 150 -2.89 -15.92 3.93
C PRO A 150 -4.11 -15.19 3.34
N PRO A 151 -4.96 -15.88 2.56
CA PRO A 151 -6.29 -15.37 2.21
C PRO A 151 -7.05 -14.93 3.46
N ASN A 152 -7.71 -13.76 3.40
CA ASN A 152 -8.35 -13.10 4.54
C ASN A 152 -7.36 -12.79 5.70
N GLY A 153 -6.08 -12.67 5.39
CA GLY A 153 -5.01 -12.41 6.36
C GLY A 153 -4.75 -10.94 6.60
N GLY A 154 -5.67 -10.04 6.24
CA GLY A 154 -5.46 -8.59 6.38
C GLY A 154 -4.61 -7.96 5.28
N GLY A 155 -4.65 -8.53 4.07
CA GLY A 155 -3.95 -8.05 2.87
C GLY A 155 -4.37 -6.64 2.44
N PHE A 156 -3.81 -6.17 1.32
CA PHE A 156 -4.21 -4.89 0.74
C PHE A 156 -5.46 -5.15 -0.11
N SER A 157 -6.63 -4.73 0.38
CA SER A 157 -7.89 -4.95 -0.33
C SER A 157 -8.12 -3.82 -1.33
N VAL A 158 -8.41 -4.17 -2.58
CA VAL A 158 -8.63 -3.20 -3.66
C VAL A 158 -10.00 -3.39 -4.32
N TRP A 159 -10.55 -2.31 -4.87
CA TRP A 159 -11.71 -2.36 -5.76
C TRP A 159 -11.24 -2.15 -7.20
N PRO A 160 -11.06 -3.24 -7.98
CA PRO A 160 -10.51 -3.15 -9.32
C PRO A 160 -11.30 -2.17 -10.21
N GLY A 161 -10.58 -1.31 -10.92
CA GLY A 161 -11.18 -0.36 -11.86
C GLY A 161 -11.76 0.91 -11.23
N SER A 162 -11.81 1.01 -9.90
CA SER A 162 -12.35 2.19 -9.20
C SER A 162 -11.59 3.49 -9.46
N HIS A 163 -10.29 3.41 -9.82
CA HIS A 163 -9.49 4.57 -10.24
C HIS A 163 -10.08 5.26 -11.48
N LYS A 164 -10.77 4.52 -12.35
CA LYS A 164 -11.43 5.07 -13.55
C LYS A 164 -12.59 6.01 -13.23
N THR A 165 -13.19 5.87 -12.05
CA THR A 165 -14.20 6.78 -11.53
C THR A 165 -13.55 7.82 -10.63
N PHE A 166 -12.80 7.36 -9.63
CA PHE A 166 -12.25 8.23 -8.59
C PHE A 166 -11.25 9.25 -9.11
N TYR A 167 -10.52 9.01 -10.20
CA TYR A 167 -9.62 10.03 -10.74
C TYR A 167 -10.36 11.32 -11.16
N TYR A 168 -11.56 11.19 -11.72
CA TYR A 168 -12.36 12.33 -12.20
C TYR A 168 -13.22 12.97 -11.11
N ASP A 169 -13.34 12.31 -9.96
CA ASP A 169 -14.05 12.82 -8.79
C ASP A 169 -13.26 13.88 -8.01
N PHE A 170 -12.03 14.19 -8.40
CA PHE A 170 -11.19 15.21 -7.76
C PHE A 170 -11.05 16.45 -8.64
N GLU A 171 -10.80 17.60 -8.00
CA GLU A 171 -10.63 18.89 -8.68
C GLU A 171 -9.34 18.94 -9.48
N THR A 172 -8.28 18.31 -8.98
CA THR A 172 -6.96 18.24 -9.60
C THR A 172 -6.48 16.80 -9.74
N CYS A 173 -5.45 16.60 -10.58
CA CYS A 173 -4.88 15.28 -10.84
C CYS A 173 -4.43 14.55 -9.55
N TYR A 174 -3.88 15.29 -8.58
CA TYR A 174 -3.13 14.70 -7.46
C TYR A 174 -3.48 15.23 -6.06
N THR A 175 -4.23 16.33 -5.90
CA THR A 175 -4.61 16.80 -4.55
C THR A 175 -5.73 15.94 -3.94
N SER A 176 -6.00 16.14 -2.65
CA SER A 176 -7.08 15.46 -1.94
C SER A 176 -8.44 16.15 -2.07
N ASP A 177 -8.56 17.19 -2.90
CA ASP A 177 -9.78 17.99 -3.03
C ASP A 177 -10.78 17.25 -3.92
N SER A 178 -11.69 16.51 -3.28
CA SER A 178 -12.74 15.75 -3.95
C SER A 178 -13.98 16.61 -4.20
N LYS A 179 -14.60 16.45 -5.37
CA LYS A 179 -15.94 16.94 -5.71
C LYS A 179 -16.98 16.24 -4.85
N GLU A 180 -18.16 16.85 -4.69
CA GLU A 180 -19.25 16.28 -3.89
C GLU A 180 -19.68 14.88 -4.35
N ILE A 181 -19.65 14.63 -5.68
CA ILE A 181 -20.02 13.34 -6.29
C ILE A 181 -19.15 12.18 -5.80
N HIS A 182 -17.92 12.45 -5.37
CA HIS A 182 -17.00 11.43 -4.84
C HIS A 182 -17.64 10.61 -3.72
N ARG A 183 -18.44 11.25 -2.88
CA ARG A 183 -19.09 10.59 -1.75
C ARG A 183 -20.04 9.48 -2.22
N THR A 184 -20.82 9.76 -3.26
CA THR A 184 -21.79 8.83 -3.87
C THR A 184 -21.06 7.70 -4.57
N HIS A 185 -20.12 8.02 -5.48
CA HIS A 185 -19.34 7.00 -6.18
C HIS A 185 -18.56 6.10 -5.21
N ARG A 186 -18.01 6.65 -4.13
CA ARG A 186 -17.32 5.85 -3.10
C ARG A 186 -18.27 4.88 -2.41
N GLN A 187 -19.51 5.28 -2.11
CA GLN A 187 -20.50 4.38 -1.52
C GLN A 187 -20.86 3.25 -2.49
N GLU A 188 -21.07 3.57 -3.77
CA GLU A 188 -21.37 2.58 -4.81
C GLU A 188 -20.22 1.60 -5.03
N VAL A 189 -18.99 2.11 -5.18
CA VAL A 189 -17.78 1.28 -5.31
C VAL A 189 -17.60 0.38 -4.09
N SER A 190 -17.88 0.87 -2.88
CA SER A 190 -17.76 0.06 -1.65
C SER A 190 -18.67 -1.17 -1.63
N GLN A 191 -19.77 -1.17 -2.42
CA GLN A 191 -20.67 -2.32 -2.54
C GLN A 191 -20.26 -3.30 -3.63
N GLN A 192 -19.28 -2.95 -4.47
CA GLN A 192 -18.77 -3.83 -5.52
C GLN A 192 -17.81 -4.88 -4.95
N PRO A 193 -17.57 -5.99 -5.67
CA PRO A 193 -16.57 -6.96 -5.27
C PRO A 193 -15.19 -6.31 -5.12
N HIS A 194 -14.50 -6.66 -4.03
CA HIS A 194 -13.11 -6.31 -3.80
C HIS A 194 -12.22 -7.54 -3.99
N VAL A 195 -10.93 -7.30 -4.17
CA VAL A 195 -9.90 -8.33 -4.23
C VAL A 195 -9.01 -8.19 -3.01
N ASP A 196 -8.83 -9.28 -2.26
CA ASP A 196 -7.80 -9.41 -1.23
C ASP A 196 -6.47 -9.75 -1.91
N CYS A 197 -5.53 -8.82 -1.94
CA CYS A 197 -4.21 -9.04 -2.53
C CYS A 197 -3.31 -9.86 -1.60
N HIS A 198 -3.73 -11.05 -1.18
CA HIS A 198 -2.91 -11.95 -0.35
C HIS A 198 -1.70 -12.52 -1.13
N GLY A 199 -0.69 -13.02 -0.42
CA GLY A 199 0.56 -13.44 -1.06
C GLY A 199 1.64 -13.95 -0.12
N ASN A 200 2.77 -14.34 -0.73
CA ASN A 200 3.96 -14.79 -0.02
C ASN A 200 4.84 -13.61 0.38
N ALA A 201 5.79 -13.87 1.29
CA ALA A 201 6.88 -12.94 1.54
C ALA A 201 7.62 -12.64 0.23
N GLY A 202 7.88 -11.37 -0.03
CA GLY A 202 8.52 -10.88 -1.24
C GLY A 202 7.57 -10.44 -2.35
N ASP A 203 6.27 -10.75 -2.24
CA ASP A 203 5.28 -10.26 -3.20
C ASP A 203 5.04 -8.75 -3.01
N VAL A 204 4.88 -8.03 -4.12
CA VAL A 204 4.66 -6.59 -4.15
C VAL A 204 3.40 -6.27 -4.93
N VAL A 205 2.50 -5.49 -4.33
CA VAL A 205 1.33 -4.91 -4.98
C VAL A 205 1.67 -3.48 -5.38
N PHE A 206 1.55 -3.18 -6.67
CA PHE A 206 1.63 -1.82 -7.21
C PHE A 206 0.20 -1.30 -7.40
N TRP A 207 -0.09 -0.06 -7.01
CA TRP A 207 -1.42 0.54 -7.22
C TRP A 207 -1.36 2.00 -7.67
N HIS A 208 -2.33 2.38 -8.51
CA HIS A 208 -2.57 3.76 -8.93
C HIS A 208 -3.09 4.60 -7.76
N HIS A 209 -2.63 5.84 -7.56
CA HIS A 209 -2.96 6.66 -6.38
C HIS A 209 -4.46 6.89 -6.15
N ARG A 210 -5.28 6.81 -7.20
CA ARG A 210 -6.76 6.91 -7.12
C ARG A 210 -7.49 5.58 -7.01
N LEU A 211 -6.79 4.46 -6.83
CA LEU A 211 -7.45 3.18 -6.63
C LEU A 211 -8.15 3.15 -5.26
N GLY A 212 -9.43 2.83 -5.26
CA GLY A 212 -10.17 2.50 -4.05
C GLY A 212 -9.55 1.30 -3.35
N HIS A 213 -9.20 1.44 -2.09
CA HIS A 213 -8.57 0.41 -1.31
C HIS A 213 -8.89 0.49 0.18
N SER A 214 -8.52 -0.55 0.92
CA SER A 214 -8.66 -0.63 2.38
C SER A 214 -7.64 -1.62 2.94
N ALA A 215 -7.44 -1.57 4.26
CA ALA A 215 -6.80 -2.69 4.93
C ALA A 215 -7.78 -3.87 4.98
N GLY A 216 -7.29 -5.07 4.64
CA GLY A 216 -8.01 -6.33 4.79
C GLY A 216 -8.46 -6.57 6.23
N HIS A 217 -9.60 -7.23 6.41
CA HIS A 217 -9.91 -7.86 7.70
C HIS A 217 -8.98 -9.04 7.92
N ASN A 218 -8.32 -9.12 9.07
CA ASN A 218 -7.42 -10.21 9.36
C ASN A 218 -8.13 -11.31 10.14
N ARG A 219 -8.72 -12.26 9.42
CA ARG A 219 -9.39 -13.46 9.94
C ARG A 219 -8.43 -14.64 10.14
N SER A 220 -7.13 -14.42 9.93
CA SER A 220 -6.09 -15.44 10.13
C SER A 220 -5.52 -15.39 11.54
N ARG A 221 -4.52 -16.24 11.82
CA ARG A 221 -3.69 -16.19 13.05
C ARG A 221 -2.33 -15.55 12.83
N GLN A 222 -2.06 -14.98 11.65
CA GLN A 222 -0.79 -14.35 11.29
C GLN A 222 -0.94 -12.82 11.33
N ILE A 223 0.03 -12.11 11.89
CA ILE A 223 0.11 -10.65 11.70
C ILE A 223 0.46 -10.38 10.24
N ARG A 224 -0.36 -9.60 9.53
CA ARG A 224 0.04 -9.11 8.20
C ARG A 224 1.16 -8.11 8.38
N GLN A 225 2.30 -8.32 7.75
CA GLN A 225 3.45 -7.42 7.83
C GLN A 225 3.79 -6.92 6.43
N ALA A 226 3.69 -5.61 6.20
CA ALA A 226 3.99 -5.01 4.90
C ALA A 226 4.80 -3.72 5.00
N VAL A 227 5.72 -3.51 4.07
CA VAL A 227 6.44 -2.25 3.86
C VAL A 227 5.77 -1.45 2.75
N LEU A 228 5.68 -0.12 2.92
CA LEU A 228 5.00 0.74 1.95
C LEU A 228 5.85 1.92 1.50
N PHE A 229 5.72 2.29 0.24
CA PHE A 229 6.34 3.47 -0.35
C PHE A 229 5.45 4.06 -1.45
N ASP A 230 5.59 5.36 -1.68
CA ASP A 230 4.83 6.12 -2.67
C ASP A 230 5.79 6.79 -3.65
N PHE A 231 5.78 6.35 -4.90
CA PHE A 231 6.57 6.98 -5.95
C PHE A 231 5.95 8.30 -6.38
N LYS A 232 6.83 9.29 -6.54
CA LYS A 232 6.50 10.64 -6.98
C LYS A 232 7.40 11.00 -8.15
N LYS A 233 6.83 11.66 -9.16
CA LYS A 233 7.60 12.32 -10.20
C LYS A 233 8.09 13.70 -9.74
N GLN A 234 9.17 14.19 -10.33
CA GLN A 234 9.76 15.51 -10.03
C GLN A 234 8.79 16.67 -10.32
N ASP A 235 7.90 16.50 -11.30
CA ASP A 235 6.88 17.47 -11.72
C ASP A 235 5.59 17.44 -10.88
N LEU A 236 5.51 16.63 -9.81
CA LEU A 236 4.29 16.46 -9.00
C LEU A 236 3.69 17.79 -8.52
N ALA A 237 4.54 18.74 -8.11
CA ALA A 237 4.08 20.04 -7.63
C ALA A 237 3.36 20.83 -8.74
N GLU A 238 3.84 20.77 -9.98
CA GLU A 238 3.20 21.42 -11.12
C GLU A 238 1.90 20.70 -11.53
N MET A 239 1.91 19.36 -11.48
CA MET A 239 0.76 18.53 -11.85
C MET A 239 -0.40 18.64 -10.86
N GLN A 240 -0.14 19.02 -9.61
CA GLN A 240 -1.18 19.30 -8.62
C GLN A 240 -2.05 20.53 -8.95
N GLU A 241 -1.57 21.44 -9.80
CA GLU A 241 -2.33 22.60 -10.25
C GLU A 241 -3.20 22.31 -11.48
N LYS A 242 -3.07 21.12 -12.07
CA LYS A 242 -3.78 20.72 -13.28
C LYS A 242 -5.06 19.96 -12.96
N THR A 243 -6.10 20.23 -13.73
CA THR A 243 -7.33 19.44 -13.70
C THR A 243 -7.11 18.08 -14.38
N PRO A 244 -7.87 17.03 -13.97
CA PRO A 244 -7.80 15.72 -14.63
C PRO A 244 -7.95 15.82 -16.16
N PRO A 245 -6.97 15.37 -16.96
CA PRO A 245 -7.06 15.28 -18.43
C PRO A 245 -8.10 14.24 -18.84
N LYS A 246 -8.47 14.21 -20.13
CA LYS A 246 -9.42 13.21 -20.65
C LYS A 246 -8.88 11.78 -20.55
N ASP A 247 -7.58 11.61 -20.74
CA ASP A 247 -6.87 10.35 -20.54
C ASP A 247 -5.99 10.46 -19.30
N MET A 248 -6.34 9.75 -18.23
CA MET A 248 -5.59 9.76 -16.97
C MET A 248 -4.15 9.26 -17.09
N TRP A 249 -3.81 8.60 -18.20
CA TRP A 249 -2.48 8.06 -18.44
C TRP A 249 -1.57 9.02 -19.23
N GLU A 250 -2.05 10.22 -19.59
CA GLU A 250 -1.31 11.19 -20.41
C GLU A 250 0.03 11.62 -19.77
N ASP A 251 0.11 11.68 -18.44
CA ASP A 251 1.32 12.01 -17.69
C ASP A 251 2.09 10.79 -17.16
N TRP A 252 1.67 9.58 -17.56
CA TRP A 252 2.33 8.29 -17.33
C TRP A 252 3.03 7.81 -18.62
N ALA A 253 3.89 6.81 -18.51
CA ALA A 253 4.65 6.26 -19.65
C ALA A 253 4.01 5.01 -20.29
N ILE A 254 2.74 4.69 -19.96
CA ILE A 254 2.05 3.42 -20.29
C ILE A 254 0.68 3.59 -20.92
#